data_AF-A0A4Y3WJC0-F1
#
_entry.id   AF-A0A4Y3WJC0-F1
#
_cell.length_a   1.000
_cell.length_b   1.000
_cell.length_c   1.000
_cell.angle_alpha   90.00
_cell.angle_beta   90.00
_cell.angle_gamma   90.00
#
_symmetry.space_group_name_H-M   'P 1'
#
loop_
_entity.id
_entity.type
_entity.pdbx_description
1 polymer ?
#
loop_
_entity_poly.entity_id
_entity_poly.type
_entity_poly.pdbx_seq_one_letter_code
_entity_poly.pdbx_strand_id
1 'polypeptide(L)'
;MLDGPTRLVPVLGNHDVVRGEQDAQTAWLDRALAVPDPPGAWTIVAMHHPAFSAGAHGTDADVLDLRARWAPIFARHRVPLVLAGQVHDHQRSRPQDGVTYVVSGAAAKLRPTESQPFTAVSTSTRHFLDLAVHPDRLELRAVDQDGRLVDTVTRTRPR
;
A
#
# COMPACT_ATOMS: atom_id res chain seq x y z
N MET A 1 2.76 16.20 7.11
CA MET A 1 2.07 16.88 8.23
C MET A 1 0.77 16.13 8.48
N LEU A 2 0.50 15.70 9.71
CA LEU A 2 -0.72 14.95 10.06
C LEU A 2 -1.67 15.91 10.78
N ASP A 3 -2.54 16.56 10.01
CA ASP A 3 -3.46 17.57 10.54
C ASP A 3 -4.88 17.01 10.74
N GLY A 4 -5.13 15.78 10.27
CA GLY A 4 -6.37 15.03 10.49
C GLY A 4 -6.16 13.77 11.34
N PRO A 5 -7.22 13.28 12.02
CA PRO A 5 -7.15 12.02 12.75
C PRO A 5 -6.76 10.90 11.78
N THR A 6 -5.75 10.12 12.15
CA THR A 6 -5.17 9.08 11.30
C THR A 6 -5.03 7.79 12.09
N ARG A 7 -5.43 6.68 11.48
CA ARG A 7 -5.17 5.34 11.99
C ARG A 7 -4.24 4.62 11.02
N LEU A 8 -3.06 4.28 11.51
CA LEU A 8 -2.14 3.38 10.82
C LEU A 8 -2.37 1.96 11.32
N VAL A 9 -2.65 1.03 10.40
CA VAL A 9 -2.81 -0.39 10.69
C VAL A 9 -1.59 -1.13 10.11
N PRO A 10 -0.55 -1.42 10.91
CA PRO A 10 0.56 -2.25 10.46
C PRO A 10 0.11 -3.71 10.39
N VAL A 11 0.43 -4.38 9.29
CA VAL A 11 0.13 -5.79 9.06
C VAL A 11 1.41 -6.49 8.63
N LEU A 12 1.77 -7.58 9.30
CA LEU A 12 2.93 -8.37 8.90
C LEU A 12 2.56 -9.16 7.64
N GLY A 13 3.05 -8.75 6.47
CA GLY A 13 2.98 -9.58 5.27
C GLY A 13 4.31 -10.26 5.10
N ASN A 14 4.54 -11.40 5.75
CA ASN A 14 5.78 -12.19 5.69
C ASN A 14 5.55 -13.53 4.98
N HIS A 15 6.54 -13.95 4.19
CA HIS A 15 6.51 -15.17 3.38
C HIS A 15 6.68 -16.47 4.21
N ASP A 16 7.15 -16.36 5.45
CA ASP A 16 7.48 -17.49 6.34
C ASP A 16 6.35 -17.89 7.31
N VAL A 17 5.17 -17.32 7.14
CA VAL A 17 4.05 -17.57 8.05
C VAL A 17 3.46 -18.94 7.75
N VAL A 18 3.43 -19.83 8.75
CA VAL A 18 2.78 -21.15 8.61
C VAL A 18 1.31 -20.91 8.24
N ARG A 19 0.71 -21.72 7.35
CA ARG A 19 -0.66 -21.48 6.84
C ARG A 19 -1.70 -21.11 7.91
N GLY A 20 -1.65 -21.75 9.08
CA GLY A 20 -2.57 -21.44 10.19
C GLY A 20 -2.38 -20.05 10.82
N GLU A 21 -1.16 -19.52 10.81
CA GLU A 21 -0.85 -18.17 11.26
C GLU A 21 -1.33 -17.13 10.23
N GLN A 22 -1.30 -17.43 8.93
CA GLN A 22 -1.85 -16.55 7.89
C GLN A 22 -3.38 -16.45 7.96
N ASP A 23 -4.07 -17.54 8.24
CA ASP A 23 -5.53 -17.53 8.41
C ASP A 23 -5.92 -16.73 9.66
N ALA A 24 -5.21 -16.93 10.78
CA ALA A 24 -5.40 -16.16 12.00
C ALA A 24 -5.14 -14.65 11.77
N GLN A 25 -4.09 -14.32 11.02
CA GLN A 25 -3.77 -12.95 10.67
C GLN A 25 -4.81 -12.32 9.73
N THR A 26 -5.32 -13.07 8.76
CA THR A 26 -6.37 -12.62 7.85
C THR A 26 -7.66 -12.33 8.63
N ALA A 27 -8.05 -13.21 9.55
CA ALA A 27 -9.20 -12.99 10.42
C ALA A 27 -8.98 -11.85 11.42
N TRP A 28 -7.75 -11.65 11.91
CA TRP A 28 -7.40 -10.49 12.72
C TRP A 28 -7.50 -9.20 11.91
N LEU A 29 -6.98 -9.16 10.68
CA LEU A 29 -6.99 -7.99 9.81
C LEU A 29 -8.42 -7.52 9.54
N ASP A 30 -9.31 -8.45 9.20
CA ASP A 30 -10.72 -8.15 8.96
C ASP A 30 -11.39 -7.54 10.21
N ARG A 31 -11.16 -8.13 11.39
CA ARG A 31 -11.68 -7.61 12.66
C ARG A 31 -11.06 -6.26 13.03
N ALA A 32 -9.77 -6.08 12.80
CA ALA A 32 -9.08 -4.83 13.09
C ALA A 32 -9.67 -3.69 12.26
N LEU A 33 -9.86 -3.90 10.96
CA LEU A 33 -10.45 -2.90 10.06
C LEU A 33 -11.95 -2.68 10.30
N ALA A 34 -12.66 -3.64 10.90
CA ALA A 34 -14.05 -3.48 11.31
C ALA A 34 -14.24 -2.56 12.54
N VAL A 35 -13.19 -2.26 13.31
CA VAL A 35 -13.27 -1.33 14.44
C VAL A 35 -13.54 0.08 13.89
N PRO A 36 -14.65 0.75 14.29
CA PRO A 36 -14.99 2.07 13.79
C PRO A 36 -13.90 3.10 14.10
N ASP A 37 -13.56 3.91 13.10
CA ASP A 37 -12.64 5.02 13.29
C ASP A 37 -13.37 6.27 13.82
N PRO A 38 -12.65 7.20 14.48
CA PRO A 38 -13.21 8.51 14.80
C PRO A 38 -13.77 9.22 13.56
N PRO A 39 -14.82 10.05 13.69
CA PRO A 39 -15.34 10.82 12.57
C PRO A 39 -14.22 11.60 11.88
N GLY A 40 -14.13 11.44 10.56
CA GLY A 40 -13.12 12.14 9.77
C GLY A 40 -11.72 11.54 9.84
N ALA A 41 -11.54 10.34 10.40
CA ALA A 41 -10.26 9.66 10.37
C ALA A 41 -9.98 8.97 9.03
N TRP A 42 -8.70 8.82 8.71
CA TRP A 42 -8.22 8.01 7.60
C TRP A 42 -7.56 6.74 8.10
N THR A 43 -7.97 5.59 7.57
CA THR A 43 -7.28 4.31 7.79
C THR A 43 -6.28 4.06 6.67
N ILE A 44 -5.02 3.84 7.02
CA ILE A 44 -3.95 3.49 6.08
C ILE A 44 -3.36 2.16 6.54
N VAL A 45 -3.17 1.24 5.60
CA VAL A 45 -2.53 -0.06 5.87
C VAL A 45 -1.08 -0.02 5.44
N ALA A 46 -0.19 -0.54 6.27
CA ALA A 46 1.21 -0.74 5.93
C ALA A 46 1.58 -2.22 6.06
N MET A 47 2.20 -2.78 5.02
CA MET A 47 2.64 -4.17 4.96
C MET A 47 4.05 -4.26 4.36
N HIS A 48 4.71 -5.41 4.48
CA HIS A 48 6.04 -5.60 3.91
C HIS A 48 5.98 -6.08 2.46
N HIS A 49 5.39 -7.26 2.22
CA HIS A 49 5.17 -7.80 0.87
C HIS A 49 3.94 -7.14 0.22
N PRO A 50 3.96 -6.80 -1.08
CA PRO A 50 2.82 -6.17 -1.75
C PRO A 50 1.77 -7.18 -2.23
N ALA A 51 0.50 -6.81 -2.15
CA ALA A 51 -0.58 -7.52 -2.86
C ALA A 51 -0.58 -7.22 -4.38
N PHE A 52 0.00 -6.08 -4.78
CA PHE A 52 0.14 -5.68 -6.18
C PHE A 52 1.59 -5.27 -6.45
N SER A 53 2.25 -6.03 -7.33
CA SER A 53 3.57 -5.71 -7.87
C SER A 53 3.55 -5.98 -9.38
N ALA A 54 4.16 -5.09 -10.14
CA ALA A 54 4.56 -5.31 -11.53
C ALA A 54 5.97 -5.91 -11.58
N GLY A 55 6.36 -6.44 -12.74
CA GLY A 55 7.67 -7.02 -12.98
C GLY A 55 7.86 -8.42 -12.40
N ALA A 56 9.13 -8.79 -12.20
CA ALA A 56 9.57 -10.16 -11.90
C ALA A 56 8.90 -10.80 -10.67
N HIS A 57 8.47 -9.99 -9.69
CA HIS A 57 7.81 -10.47 -8.47
C HIS A 57 6.27 -10.45 -8.55
N GLY A 58 5.69 -9.94 -9.65
CA GLY A 58 4.25 -9.74 -9.75
C GLY A 58 3.41 -11.02 -9.81
N THR A 59 4.05 -12.14 -10.15
CA THR A 59 3.47 -13.48 -10.23
C THR A 59 3.98 -14.42 -9.14
N ASP A 60 4.73 -13.92 -8.16
CA ASP A 60 5.18 -14.72 -7.03
C ASP A 60 3.95 -15.20 -6.24
N ALA A 61 4.02 -16.45 -5.74
CA ALA A 61 2.87 -17.12 -5.14
C ALA A 61 2.35 -16.37 -3.90
N ASP A 62 3.22 -15.73 -3.13
CA ASP A 62 2.88 -14.89 -1.99
C ASP A 62 2.14 -13.62 -2.41
N VAL A 63 2.57 -12.94 -3.48
CA VAL A 63 1.87 -11.77 -4.03
C VAL A 63 0.46 -12.12 -4.48
N LEU A 64 0.29 -13.25 -5.17
CA LEU A 64 -1.01 -13.70 -5.64
C LEU A 64 -1.93 -14.13 -4.48
N ASP A 65 -1.39 -14.83 -3.48
CA ASP A 65 -2.14 -15.25 -2.29
C ASP A 65 -2.57 -14.05 -1.44
N LEU A 66 -1.66 -13.11 -1.16
CA LEU A 66 -1.98 -11.85 -0.47
C LEU A 66 -3.03 -11.03 -1.23
N ARG A 67 -2.92 -10.95 -2.57
CA ARG A 67 -3.95 -10.29 -3.40
C ARG A 67 -5.30 -10.96 -3.23
N ALA A 68 -5.37 -12.27 -3.35
CA ALA A 68 -6.62 -13.02 -3.26
C ALA A 68 -7.28 -12.88 -1.88
N ARG A 69 -6.49 -12.90 -0.80
CA ARG A 69 -7.00 -12.86 0.57
C ARG A 69 -7.32 -11.46 1.07
N TRP A 70 -6.41 -10.50 0.86
CA TRP A 70 -6.47 -9.22 1.57
C TRP A 70 -7.02 -8.08 0.72
N ALA A 71 -6.88 -8.09 -0.61
CA ALA A 71 -7.47 -7.06 -1.45
C ALA A 71 -8.99 -6.93 -1.26
N PRO A 72 -9.78 -8.04 -1.17
CA PRO A 72 -11.21 -7.96 -0.86
C PRO A 72 -11.52 -7.39 0.54
N ILE A 73 -10.64 -7.61 1.52
CA ILE A 73 -10.78 -7.07 2.88
C ILE A 73 -10.57 -5.55 2.85
N PHE A 74 -9.49 -5.09 2.21
CA PHE A 74 -9.19 -3.67 2.07
C PHE A 74 -10.30 -2.92 1.33
N ALA A 75 -10.81 -3.49 0.24
CA ALA A 75 -11.92 -2.91 -0.52
C ALA A 75 -13.21 -2.83 0.33
N ARG A 76 -13.58 -3.92 1.02
CA ARG A 76 -14.77 -3.98 1.87
C ARG A 76 -14.75 -2.93 2.99
N HIS A 77 -13.59 -2.73 3.61
CA HIS A 77 -13.38 -1.73 4.66
C HIS A 77 -13.03 -0.34 4.13
N ARG A 78 -13.11 -0.13 2.81
CA ARG A 78 -12.86 1.17 2.15
C ARG A 78 -11.49 1.77 2.48
N VAL A 79 -10.46 0.93 2.61
CA VAL A 79 -9.09 1.40 2.82
C VAL A 79 -8.66 2.20 1.59
N PRO A 80 -8.34 3.51 1.71
CA PRO A 80 -7.95 4.34 0.57
C PRO A 80 -6.54 4.03 0.05
N LEU A 81 -5.64 3.60 0.94
CA LEU A 81 -4.21 3.51 0.69
C LEU A 81 -3.59 2.33 1.44
N VAL A 82 -2.89 1.48 0.70
CA VAL A 82 -2.07 0.38 1.22
C VAL A 82 -0.62 0.62 0.78
N LEU A 83 0.29 0.65 1.75
CA LEU A 83 1.73 0.83 1.55
C LEU A 83 2.44 -0.50 1.72
N ALA A 84 3.34 -0.82 0.80
CA ALA A 84 4.18 -2.00 0.82
C ALA A 84 5.65 -1.68 0.50
N GLY A 85 6.55 -2.57 0.89
CA GLY A 85 7.97 -2.54 0.52
C GLY A 85 8.34 -3.76 -0.31
N GLN A 86 9.39 -4.48 0.12
CA GLN A 86 9.91 -5.73 -0.45
C GLN A 86 10.51 -5.63 -1.86
N VAL A 87 9.81 -5.01 -2.80
CA VAL A 87 10.28 -4.84 -4.17
C VAL A 87 11.13 -3.57 -4.26
N HIS A 88 12.34 -3.73 -4.80
CA HIS A 88 13.39 -2.71 -4.81
C HIS A 88 13.18 -1.64 -5.89
N ASP A 89 11.95 -1.14 -6.02
CA ASP A 89 11.52 -0.08 -6.92
C ASP A 89 10.38 0.75 -6.30
N HIS A 90 9.86 1.73 -7.05
CA HIS A 90 8.63 2.46 -6.74
C HIS A 90 7.54 1.99 -7.69
N GLN A 91 6.37 1.67 -7.15
CA GLN A 91 5.21 1.38 -7.97
C GLN A 91 3.95 1.95 -7.34
N ARG A 92 3.00 2.37 -8.17
CA ARG A 92 1.66 2.78 -7.74
C ARG A 92 0.61 2.20 -8.65
N SER A 93 -0.42 1.61 -8.08
CA SER A 93 -1.58 1.14 -8.83
C SER A 93 -2.54 2.28 -9.17
N ARG A 94 -3.27 2.14 -10.28
CA ARG A 94 -4.62 2.73 -10.42
C ARG A 94 -5.49 2.18 -9.28
N PRO A 95 -6.53 2.90 -8.81
CA PRO A 95 -7.42 2.36 -7.79
C PRO A 95 -7.97 0.98 -8.19
N GLN A 96 -7.83 -0.01 -7.32
CA GLN A 96 -8.43 -1.33 -7.45
C GLN A 96 -9.53 -1.42 -6.40
N ASP A 97 -10.79 -1.46 -6.84
CA ASP A 97 -11.97 -1.44 -5.96
C ASP A 97 -11.93 -0.33 -4.90
N GLY A 98 -11.47 0.86 -5.32
CA GLY A 98 -11.35 2.04 -4.45
C GLY A 98 -10.03 2.13 -3.66
N VAL A 99 -9.21 1.09 -3.63
CA VAL A 99 -7.93 1.04 -2.90
C VAL A 99 -6.76 1.42 -3.81
N THR A 100 -5.88 2.33 -3.39
CA THR A 100 -4.60 2.56 -4.07
C THR A 100 -3.49 1.79 -3.36
N TYR A 101 -2.70 1.03 -4.11
CA TYR A 101 -1.54 0.30 -3.61
C TYR A 101 -0.26 1.01 -4.04
N VAL A 102 0.65 1.22 -3.10
CA VAL A 102 1.97 1.82 -3.34
C VAL A 102 3.04 0.87 -2.83
N VAL A 103 4.01 0.56 -3.69
CA VAL A 103 5.23 -0.15 -3.36
C VAL A 103 6.36 0.86 -3.28
N SER A 104 7.05 0.91 -2.14
CA SER A 104 8.20 1.78 -1.87
C SER A 104 9.28 0.98 -1.16
N GLY A 105 10.02 0.16 -1.92
CA GLY A 105 11.17 -0.62 -1.41
C GLY A 105 12.52 -0.16 -1.96
N ALA A 106 12.55 0.97 -2.69
CA ALA A 106 13.73 1.48 -3.39
C ALA A 106 14.69 2.31 -2.53
N ALA A 107 14.71 2.17 -1.20
CA ALA A 107 15.51 3.04 -0.34
C ALA A 107 17.04 2.87 -0.50
N ALA A 108 17.52 1.75 -1.08
CA ALA A 108 18.95 1.47 -1.23
C ALA A 108 19.30 0.77 -2.56
N LYS A 109 19.22 -0.57 -2.61
CA LYS A 109 19.46 -1.34 -3.83
C LYS A 109 18.25 -1.22 -4.74
N LEU A 110 18.48 -1.02 -6.03
CA LEU A 110 17.44 -0.93 -7.05
C LEU A 110 17.30 -2.23 -7.85
N ARG A 111 16.10 -2.49 -8.35
CA ARG A 111 15.83 -3.50 -9.37
C ARG A 111 15.12 -2.87 -10.57
N PRO A 112 15.26 -3.44 -11.78
CA PRO A 112 14.44 -3.06 -12.93
C PRO A 112 12.96 -3.19 -12.58
N THR A 113 12.16 -2.31 -13.17
CA THR A 113 10.72 -2.28 -12.97
C THR A 113 9.99 -2.51 -14.29
N GLU A 114 8.74 -2.96 -14.21
CA GLU A 114 7.87 -3.15 -15.37
C GLU A 114 6.49 -2.56 -15.08
N SER A 115 5.54 -2.75 -15.99
CA SER A 115 4.16 -2.29 -15.83
C SER A 115 3.16 -3.38 -16.16
N GLN A 116 2.03 -3.35 -15.47
CA GLN A 116 0.86 -4.21 -15.65
C GLN A 116 -0.38 -3.33 -15.90
N PRO A 117 -1.55 -3.88 -16.32
CA PRO A 117 -2.75 -3.08 -16.56
C PRO A 117 -3.18 -2.21 -15.36
N PHE A 118 -2.93 -2.68 -14.13
CA PHE A 118 -3.22 -1.91 -12.92
C PHE A 118 -2.18 -0.82 -12.61
N THR A 119 -1.02 -0.78 -13.26
CA THR A 119 0.09 0.13 -12.93
C THR A 119 -0.17 1.54 -13.42
N ALA A 120 -0.19 2.51 -12.50
CA ALA A 120 -0.27 3.94 -12.81
C ALA A 120 1.13 4.57 -12.92
N VAL A 121 2.05 4.19 -12.03
CA VAL A 121 3.46 4.63 -12.02
C VAL A 121 4.34 3.45 -11.67
N SER A 122 5.49 3.36 -12.32
CA SER A 122 6.54 2.38 -12.05
C SER A 122 7.90 3.01 -12.34
N THR A 123 8.81 3.03 -11.37
CA THR A 123 10.16 3.60 -11.57
C THR A 123 11.20 2.96 -10.68
N SER A 124 12.39 2.76 -11.24
CA SER A 124 13.58 2.31 -10.52
C SER A 124 14.38 3.54 -10.06
N THR A 125 13.85 4.24 -9.07
CA THR A 125 14.47 5.46 -8.51
C THR A 125 14.51 5.36 -7.00
N ARG A 126 15.67 5.71 -6.40
CA ARG A 126 15.79 5.78 -4.94
C ARG A 126 14.95 6.92 -4.42
N HIS A 127 14.07 6.64 -3.48
CA HIS A 127 13.13 7.61 -2.95
C HIS A 127 12.69 7.25 -1.53
N PHE A 128 11.99 8.17 -0.89
CA PHE A 128 11.16 7.94 0.29
C PHE A 128 9.75 8.48 0.03
N LEU A 129 8.78 8.08 0.87
CA LEU A 129 7.41 8.60 0.82
C LEU A 129 7.20 9.69 1.87
N ASP A 130 6.65 10.83 1.43
CA ASP A 130 6.09 11.87 2.29
C ASP A 130 4.57 11.80 2.21
N LEU A 131 3.92 11.54 3.34
CA LEU A 131 2.47 11.44 3.47
C LEU A 131 1.94 12.60 4.32
N ALA A 132 1.07 13.41 3.70
CA ALA A 132 0.27 14.42 4.38
C ALA A 132 -1.18 13.94 4.50
N VAL A 133 -1.75 14.10 5.70
CA VAL A 133 -3.12 13.68 6.00
C VAL A 133 -3.91 14.90 6.46
N HIS A 134 -4.97 15.21 5.72
CA HIS A 134 -5.88 16.32 5.99
C HIS A 134 -7.29 15.78 6.27
N PRO A 135 -8.21 16.59 6.82
CA PRO A 135 -9.58 16.15 7.07
C PRO A 135 -10.34 15.67 5.82
N ASP A 136 -10.01 16.18 4.63
CA ASP A 136 -10.72 15.95 3.37
C ASP A 136 -9.94 15.13 2.33
N ARG A 137 -8.61 15.02 2.50
CA ARG A 137 -7.74 14.30 1.56
C ARG A 137 -6.47 13.73 2.19
N LEU A 138 -5.94 12.71 1.53
CA LEU A 138 -4.58 12.19 1.69
C LEU A 138 -3.73 12.65 0.52
N GLU A 139 -2.50 13.08 0.76
CA GLU A 139 -1.50 13.39 -0.26
C GLU A 139 -0.23 12.58 0.00
N LEU A 140 0.16 11.74 -0.96
CA LEU A 140 1.39 10.98 -0.91
C LEU A 140 2.32 11.45 -2.02
N ARG A 141 3.57 11.73 -1.66
CA ARG A 141 4.64 12.13 -2.58
C ARG A 141 5.79 11.14 -2.46
N ALA A 142 6.28 10.63 -3.58
CA ALA A 142 7.57 9.95 -3.64
C ALA A 142 8.64 10.99 -3.98
N VAL A 143 9.66 11.13 -3.13
CA VAL A 143 10.71 12.14 -3.24
C VAL A 143 12.06 11.45 -3.36
N ASP A 144 12.83 11.79 -4.41
CA ASP A 144 14.16 11.22 -4.64
C ASP A 144 15.25 11.82 -3.72
N GLN A 145 16.47 11.30 -3.86
CA GLN A 145 17.62 11.70 -3.05
C GLN A 145 18.06 13.16 -3.26
N ASP A 146 17.67 13.76 -4.38
CA ASP A 146 17.96 15.16 -4.70
C ASP A 146 16.79 16.09 -4.32
N GLY A 147 15.74 15.55 -3.68
CA GLY A 147 14.55 16.29 -3.30
C GLY A 147 13.55 16.50 -4.45
N ARG A 148 13.70 15.83 -5.59
CA ARG A 148 12.77 15.94 -6.72
C ARG A 148 11.58 15.02 -6.55
N LEU A 149 10.43 15.47 -7.05
CA LEU A 149 9.20 14.69 -7.04
C LEU A 149 9.27 13.58 -8.11
N VAL A 150 9.16 12.34 -7.66
CA VAL A 150 9.11 11.14 -8.51
C VAL A 150 7.67 10.78 -8.86
N ASP A 151 6.77 10.87 -7.88
CA ASP A 151 5.37 10.53 -8.02
C ASP A 151 4.54 11.31 -7.00
N THR A 152 3.26 11.53 -7.33
CA THR A 152 2.27 12.07 -6.40
C THR A 152 0.92 11.41 -6.59
N VAL A 153 0.20 11.21 -5.48
CA VAL A 153 -1.20 10.79 -5.50
C VAL A 153 -1.99 11.49 -4.41
N THR A 154 -3.17 11.97 -4.79
CA THR A 154 -4.15 12.53 -3.87
C THR A 154 -5.37 11.61 -3.81
N ARG A 155 -5.82 11.27 -2.59
CA ARG A 155 -7.08 10.54 -2.36
C ARG A 155 -8.04 11.42 -1.58
N THR A 156 -9.22 11.67 -2.15
CA THR A 156 -10.33 12.34 -1.46
C THR A 156 -11.36 11.30 -1.00
N ARG A 157 -12.20 11.66 -0.02
CA ARG A 157 -13.32 10.79 0.34
C ARG A 157 -14.28 10.69 -0.85
N PRO A 158 -14.88 9.50 -1.10
CA PRO A 158 -16.01 9.39 -2.01
C PRO A 158 -17.12 10.35 -1.57
N ARG A 159 -17.77 11.01 -2.54
CA ARG A 159 -18.99 11.78 -2.29
C ARG A 159 -20.15 10.86 -1.96
#